data_AF-A0A925E0S6-F1
#
_entry.id   AF-A0A925E0S6-F1
#
_cell.length_a   1.000
_cell.length_b   1.000
_cell.length_c   1.000
_cell.angle_alpha   90.00
_cell.angle_beta   90.00
_cell.angle_gamma   90.00
#
_symmetry.space_group_name_H-M   'P 1'
#
loop_
_entity.id
_entity.type
_entity.pdbx_description
1 polymer ?
#
loop_
_entity_poly.entity_id
_entity_poly.type
_entity_poly.pdbx_seq_one_letter_code
_entity_poly.pdbx_strand_id
1 'polypeptide(L)'
;FFSNNELYAVDLANGSISPDLTQTRGFGSDFDLSFNATNNQLTYLRAERNLTTGAEGGLAFQIDVTSTAQLAPAQTLPATLASHVEWSRDGRYFLASEADSVYIFDAQEQNVQTLLSGLSVPPNAIFSPDAALIAYLAVDPVNPSLRQIFVLDRVAETMRQITFITEGAISALQWAVTPPS
;
A
#
# COMPACT_ATOMS: atom_id res chain seq x y z
N PHE A 1 13.50 -18.83 15.27
CA PHE A 1 12.17 -18.39 15.75
C PHE A 1 11.27 -18.29 14.53
N PHE A 2 10.27 -19.14 14.43
CA PHE A 2 9.21 -18.99 13.43
C PHE A 2 8.22 -18.01 14.06
N SER A 3 8.13 -16.79 13.53
CA SER A 3 7.07 -15.87 13.91
C SER A 3 5.75 -16.45 13.41
N ASN A 4 4.71 -16.43 14.24
CA ASN A 4 3.36 -16.64 13.74
C ASN A 4 3.01 -15.40 12.89
N ASN A 5 2.77 -15.63 11.60
CA ASN A 5 2.62 -14.60 10.57
C ASN A 5 1.19 -14.57 10.00
N GLU A 6 0.26 -15.21 10.69
CA GLU A 6 -1.13 -15.30 10.32
C GLU A 6 -1.84 -13.97 10.59
N LEU A 7 -2.71 -13.56 9.66
CA LEU A 7 -3.60 -12.42 9.87
C LEU A 7 -4.89 -12.87 10.56
N TYR A 8 -5.39 -12.03 11.45
CA TYR A 8 -6.63 -12.23 12.20
C TYR A 8 -7.49 -10.98 12.14
N ALA A 9 -8.80 -11.16 12.18
CA ALA A 9 -9.76 -10.09 12.43
C ALA A 9 -10.28 -10.17 13.88
N VAL A 10 -10.45 -9.02 14.52
CA VAL A 10 -11.07 -8.91 15.84
C VAL A 10 -12.38 -8.16 15.71
N ASP A 11 -13.48 -8.78 16.13
CA ASP A 11 -14.77 -8.12 16.25
C ASP A 11 -14.78 -7.26 17.53
N LEU A 12 -14.84 -5.94 17.36
CA LEU A 12 -14.80 -5.01 18.48
C LEU A 12 -16.09 -4.99 19.33
N ALA A 13 -17.21 -5.48 18.80
CA ALA A 13 -18.48 -5.48 19.53
C ALA A 13 -18.51 -6.56 20.61
N ASN A 14 -17.87 -7.70 20.37
CA ASN A 14 -17.90 -8.87 21.25
C ASN A 14 -16.50 -9.41 21.64
N GLY A 15 -15.42 -8.86 21.07
CA GLY A 15 -14.05 -9.27 21.33
C GLY A 15 -13.66 -10.62 20.72
N SER A 16 -14.50 -11.19 19.86
CA SER A 16 -14.18 -12.46 19.19
C SER A 16 -13.07 -12.28 18.16
N ILE A 17 -12.27 -13.32 17.96
CA ILE A 17 -11.17 -13.37 16.99
C ILE A 17 -11.56 -14.37 15.90
N SER A 18 -11.34 -14.00 14.64
CA SER A 18 -11.53 -14.91 13.50
C SER A 18 -10.56 -16.10 13.56
N PRO A 19 -10.82 -17.19 12.83
CA PRO A 19 -9.77 -18.12 12.42
C PRO A 19 -8.68 -17.40 11.59
N ASP A 20 -7.55 -18.07 11.38
CA ASP A 20 -6.45 -17.58 10.54
C ASP A 20 -6.96 -17.19 9.15
N LEU A 21 -6.63 -15.97 8.71
CA LEU A 21 -7.07 -15.41 7.43
C LEU A 21 -6.04 -15.58 6.32
N THR A 22 -4.80 -15.97 6.64
CA THR A 22 -3.73 -16.17 5.66
C THR A 22 -3.07 -17.53 5.80
N GLN A 23 -2.37 -17.95 4.75
CA GLN A 23 -1.53 -19.16 4.75
C GLN A 23 -0.07 -18.75 4.66
N THR A 24 0.73 -19.07 5.67
CA THR A 24 2.18 -18.84 5.64
C THR A 24 2.86 -19.66 4.55
N ARG A 25 3.63 -19.02 3.67
CA ARG A 25 4.38 -19.69 2.58
C ARG A 25 5.91 -19.60 2.67
N GLY A 26 6.44 -19.19 3.82
CA GLY A 26 7.85 -19.44 4.19
C GLY A 26 8.84 -18.29 4.01
N PHE A 27 8.44 -17.14 3.49
CA PHE A 27 9.30 -15.95 3.36
C PHE A 27 8.79 -14.81 4.23
N GLY A 28 9.03 -14.88 5.54
CA GLY A 28 8.68 -13.77 6.44
C GLY A 28 7.18 -13.59 6.69
N SER A 29 6.83 -12.46 7.32
CA SER A 29 5.46 -12.12 7.70
C SER A 29 4.73 -11.43 6.57
N ASP A 30 3.42 -11.69 6.45
CA ASP A 30 2.54 -10.81 5.69
C ASP A 30 2.57 -9.41 6.33
N PHE A 31 2.60 -8.36 5.51
CA PHE A 31 2.80 -7.00 5.97
C PHE A 31 1.98 -6.00 5.16
N ASP A 32 1.98 -4.75 5.63
CA ASP A 32 1.35 -3.61 4.98
C ASP A 32 -0.10 -3.86 4.54
N LEU A 33 -0.96 -3.94 5.54
CA LEU A 33 -2.37 -4.23 5.39
C LEU A 33 -3.13 -2.96 4.96
N SER A 34 -4.01 -3.09 3.98
CA SER A 34 -4.92 -2.02 3.56
C SER A 34 -6.33 -2.55 3.33
N PHE A 35 -7.31 -1.97 4.01
CA PHE A 35 -8.71 -2.37 3.94
C PHE A 35 -9.46 -1.52 2.92
N ASN A 36 -10.28 -2.16 2.09
CA ASN A 36 -11.18 -1.45 1.19
C ASN A 36 -12.35 -0.88 1.99
N ALA A 37 -12.48 0.45 2.01
CA ALA A 37 -13.45 1.13 2.87
C ALA A 37 -14.92 0.91 2.50
N THR A 38 -15.22 0.35 1.31
CA THR A 38 -16.59 0.19 0.82
C THR A 38 -17.07 -1.26 0.76
N ASN A 39 -16.20 -2.22 1.05
CA ASN A 39 -16.55 -3.64 1.06
C ASN A 39 -15.71 -4.42 2.10
N ASN A 40 -15.79 -5.75 2.10
CA ASN A 40 -15.12 -6.61 3.10
C ASN A 40 -13.72 -7.05 2.66
N GLN A 41 -13.10 -6.37 1.69
CA GLN A 41 -11.82 -6.80 1.15
C GLN A 41 -10.65 -6.21 1.94
N LEU A 42 -9.72 -7.08 2.33
CA LEU A 42 -8.42 -6.71 2.87
C LEU A 42 -7.35 -7.06 1.84
N THR A 43 -6.52 -6.09 1.49
CA THR A 43 -5.27 -6.34 0.76
C THR A 43 -4.10 -6.33 1.71
N TYR A 44 -3.13 -7.19 1.46
CA TYR A 44 -1.87 -7.24 2.19
C TYR A 44 -0.75 -7.62 1.22
N LEU A 45 0.49 -7.38 1.65
CA LEU A 45 1.68 -7.84 0.96
C LEU A 45 2.15 -9.14 1.59
N ARG A 46 2.20 -10.20 0.79
CA ARG A 46 2.91 -11.42 1.18
C ARG A 46 4.38 -11.23 0.89
N ALA A 47 5.23 -11.36 1.90
CA ALA A 47 6.66 -11.17 1.74
C ALA A 47 7.28 -12.17 0.75
N GLU A 48 8.09 -11.63 -0.14
CA GLU A 48 8.71 -12.31 -1.27
C GLU A 48 10.12 -11.76 -1.49
N ARG A 49 10.99 -12.59 -2.06
CA ARG A 49 12.38 -12.22 -2.33
C ARG A 49 12.78 -12.64 -3.72
N ASN A 50 13.37 -11.72 -4.46
CA ASN A 50 14.07 -12.07 -5.69
C ASN A 50 15.38 -12.77 -5.35
N LEU A 51 15.46 -14.07 -5.61
CA LEU A 51 16.63 -14.89 -5.27
C LEU A 51 17.87 -14.57 -6.12
N THR A 52 17.70 -13.91 -7.26
CA THR A 52 18.80 -13.53 -8.15
C THR A 52 19.41 -12.18 -7.74
N THR A 53 18.57 -11.19 -7.48
CA THR A 53 19.03 -9.82 -7.15
C THR A 53 19.16 -9.58 -5.65
N GLY A 54 18.57 -10.45 -4.83
CA GLY A 54 18.44 -10.29 -3.39
C GLY A 54 17.38 -9.27 -2.97
N ALA A 55 16.70 -8.63 -3.91
CA ALA A 55 15.66 -7.62 -3.65
C ALA A 55 14.49 -8.21 -2.84
N GLU A 56 13.99 -7.43 -1.91
CA GLU A 56 12.91 -7.80 -0.98
C GLU A 56 11.69 -6.92 -1.22
N GLY A 57 10.52 -7.47 -0.97
CA GLY A 57 9.24 -6.78 -1.05
C GLY A 57 8.11 -7.77 -0.84
N GLY A 58 6.95 -7.52 -1.44
CA GLY A 58 5.85 -8.45 -1.40
C GLY A 58 5.00 -8.50 -2.66
N LEU A 59 4.31 -9.62 -2.83
CA LEU A 59 3.23 -9.76 -3.80
C LEU A 59 1.93 -9.32 -3.13
N ALA A 60 1.12 -8.53 -3.83
CA ALA A 60 -0.16 -8.09 -3.31
C ALA A 60 -1.21 -9.20 -3.41
N PHE A 61 -1.89 -9.46 -2.28
CA PHE A 61 -2.93 -10.47 -2.14
C PHE A 61 -4.17 -9.87 -1.50
N GLN A 62 -5.34 -10.30 -1.96
CA GLN A 62 -6.63 -9.82 -1.46
C GLN A 62 -7.48 -10.96 -0.90
N ILE A 63 -8.14 -10.72 0.23
CA ILE A 63 -9.07 -11.66 0.89
C ILE A 63 -10.38 -10.97 1.27
N ASP A 64 -11.47 -11.73 1.40
CA ASP A 64 -12.71 -11.28 2.04
C ASP A 64 -12.66 -11.63 3.53
N VAL A 65 -12.70 -10.62 4.42
CA VAL A 65 -12.53 -10.83 5.86
C VAL A 65 -13.76 -11.42 6.55
N THR A 66 -14.91 -11.50 5.86
CA THR A 66 -16.15 -12.04 6.43
C THR A 66 -16.40 -13.50 6.08
N SER A 67 -15.67 -14.04 5.09
CA SER A 67 -15.81 -15.43 4.69
C SER A 67 -14.94 -16.34 5.56
N THR A 68 -15.59 -17.13 6.42
CA THR A 68 -14.94 -18.21 7.18
C THR A 68 -14.98 -19.56 6.45
N ALA A 69 -15.59 -19.60 5.26
CA ALA A 69 -15.66 -20.78 4.41
C ALA A 69 -14.29 -21.01 3.76
N GLN A 70 -13.39 -21.67 4.50
CA GLN A 70 -12.08 -22.19 4.10
C GLN A 70 -11.40 -21.44 2.96
N LEU A 71 -10.41 -20.61 3.30
CA LEU A 71 -9.23 -20.46 2.44
C LEU A 71 -9.52 -20.12 0.97
N ALA A 72 -10.51 -19.26 0.68
CA ALA A 72 -10.68 -18.76 -0.69
C ALA A 72 -9.30 -18.21 -1.12
N PRO A 73 -8.72 -18.70 -2.24
CA PRO A 73 -7.35 -18.36 -2.57
C PRO A 73 -7.27 -16.85 -2.66
N ALA A 74 -6.37 -16.27 -1.87
CA ALA A 74 -6.17 -14.83 -1.91
C ALA A 74 -5.94 -14.42 -3.36
N GLN A 75 -6.72 -13.47 -3.85
CA GLN A 75 -6.62 -13.03 -5.23
C GLN A 75 -5.28 -12.30 -5.37
N THR A 76 -4.44 -12.74 -6.31
CA THR A 76 -3.21 -12.02 -6.65
C THR A 76 -3.56 -10.72 -7.35
N LEU A 77 -3.04 -9.61 -6.84
CA LEU A 77 -3.13 -8.31 -7.51
C LEU A 77 -1.85 -8.01 -8.29
N PRO A 78 -1.93 -7.15 -9.33
CA PRO A 78 -0.76 -6.79 -10.12
C PRO A 78 0.17 -5.85 -9.35
N ALA A 79 1.12 -6.43 -8.61
CA ALA A 79 2.24 -5.75 -7.96
C ALA A 79 3.31 -6.80 -7.63
N THR A 80 4.59 -6.48 -7.83
CA THR A 80 5.70 -7.41 -7.59
C THR A 80 6.79 -6.77 -6.75
N LEU A 81 7.13 -7.37 -5.61
CA LEU A 81 8.09 -6.78 -4.68
C LEU A 81 7.68 -5.37 -4.22
N ALA A 82 6.37 -5.15 -4.06
CA ALA A 82 5.86 -3.94 -3.46
C ALA A 82 6.32 -3.82 -2.00
N SER A 83 6.49 -2.60 -1.54
CA SER A 83 6.86 -2.27 -0.17
C SER A 83 5.73 -1.56 0.58
N HIS A 84 4.76 -1.01 -0.15
CA HIS A 84 3.58 -0.38 0.42
C HIS A 84 2.36 -0.49 -0.52
N VAL A 85 1.17 -0.53 0.05
CA VAL A 85 -0.13 -0.63 -0.62
C VAL A 85 -1.21 0.19 0.08
N GLU A 86 -2.10 0.80 -0.69
CA GLU A 86 -3.19 1.60 -0.13
C GLU A 86 -4.46 1.58 -0.99
N TRP A 87 -5.60 1.25 -0.38
CA TRP A 87 -6.91 1.48 -0.97
C TRP A 87 -7.34 2.94 -0.89
N SER A 88 -7.92 3.45 -1.97
CA SER A 88 -8.66 4.71 -1.94
C SER A 88 -9.91 4.57 -1.08
N ARG A 89 -10.36 5.70 -0.50
CA ARG A 89 -11.54 5.70 0.38
C ARG A 89 -12.86 5.37 -0.31
N ASP A 90 -12.95 5.61 -1.62
CA ASP A 90 -14.09 5.18 -2.44
C ASP A 90 -14.04 3.68 -2.78
N GLY A 91 -12.97 2.98 -2.41
CA GLY A 91 -12.78 1.55 -2.65
C GLY A 91 -12.58 1.17 -4.10
N ARG A 92 -12.45 2.15 -5.02
CA ARG A 92 -12.29 1.90 -6.45
C ARG A 92 -10.84 1.62 -6.83
N TYR A 93 -9.90 2.32 -6.20
CA TYR A 93 -8.50 2.29 -6.58
C TYR A 93 -7.63 1.69 -5.49
N PHE A 94 -6.53 1.09 -5.93
CA PHE A 94 -5.49 0.53 -5.08
C PHE A 94 -4.13 0.98 -5.58
N LEU A 95 -3.30 1.54 -4.70
CA LEU A 95 -1.91 1.86 -4.99
C LEU A 95 -1.00 0.71 -4.57
N ALA A 96 0.05 0.49 -5.35
CA ALA A 96 1.19 -0.33 -4.97
C ALA A 96 2.48 0.46 -5.21
N SER A 97 3.27 0.65 -4.16
CA SER A 97 4.58 1.28 -4.22
C SER A 97 5.67 0.21 -4.24
N GLU A 98 6.44 0.16 -5.32
CA GLU A 98 7.64 -0.66 -5.44
C GLU A 98 8.90 0.17 -5.09
N ALA A 99 10.09 -0.33 -5.42
CA ALA A 99 11.35 0.32 -5.04
C ALA A 99 11.52 1.73 -5.62
N ASP A 100 11.02 1.97 -6.85
CA ASP A 100 11.20 3.21 -7.60
C ASP A 100 9.92 3.69 -8.31
N SER A 101 8.80 3.01 -8.09
CA SER A 101 7.61 3.15 -8.92
C SER A 101 6.33 3.09 -8.08
N VAL A 102 5.27 3.71 -8.59
CA VAL A 102 3.91 3.63 -8.05
C VAL A 102 2.99 3.14 -9.16
N TYR A 103 2.25 2.09 -8.87
CA TYR A 103 1.19 1.59 -9.73
C TYR A 103 -0.16 1.90 -9.10
N ILE A 104 -1.17 2.10 -9.95
CA ILE A 104 -2.56 2.16 -9.56
C ILE A 104 -3.32 1.04 -10.26
N PHE A 105 -4.12 0.32 -9.49
CA PHE A 105 -5.08 -0.66 -9.98
C PHE A 105 -6.48 -0.07 -9.84
N ASP A 106 -7.24 -0.06 -10.93
CA ASP A 106 -8.68 0.20 -10.89
C ASP A 106 -9.40 -1.13 -10.70
N ALA A 107 -10.02 -1.32 -9.54
CA ALA A 107 -10.71 -2.56 -9.20
C ALA A 107 -12.02 -2.75 -10.00
N GLN A 108 -12.62 -1.67 -10.48
CA GLN A 108 -13.83 -1.71 -11.30
C GLN A 108 -13.50 -2.11 -12.74
N GLU A 109 -12.46 -1.52 -13.32
CA GLU A 109 -12.04 -1.77 -14.69
C GLU A 109 -11.07 -2.95 -14.83
N GLN A 110 -10.55 -3.44 -13.71
CA GLN A 110 -9.53 -4.49 -13.62
C GLN A 110 -8.27 -4.18 -14.45
N ASN A 111 -7.86 -2.92 -14.45
CA ASN A 111 -6.69 -2.46 -15.19
C ASN A 111 -5.63 -1.89 -14.24
N VAL A 112 -4.38 -1.86 -14.73
CA VAL A 112 -3.22 -1.39 -13.99
C VAL A 112 -2.55 -0.31 -14.81
N GLN A 113 -2.14 0.76 -14.16
CA GLN A 113 -1.38 1.84 -14.77
C GLN A 113 -0.19 2.18 -13.89
N THR A 114 0.94 2.51 -14.52
CA THR A 114 2.08 3.11 -13.82
C THR A 114 1.81 4.59 -13.66
N LEU A 115 1.75 5.07 -12.42
CA LEU A 115 1.58 6.49 -12.10
C LEU A 115 2.91 7.23 -12.02
N LEU A 116 3.89 6.61 -11.39
CA LEU A 116 5.23 7.16 -11.17
C LEU A 116 6.26 6.07 -11.43
N SER A 117 7.41 6.43 -11.98
CA SER A 117 8.53 5.52 -12.20
C SER A 117 9.87 6.25 -12.15
N GLY A 118 10.95 5.49 -11.95
CA GLY A 118 12.31 6.01 -11.94
C GLY A 118 12.65 6.88 -10.72
N LEU A 119 11.93 6.70 -9.61
CA LEU A 119 12.23 7.37 -8.36
C LEU A 119 13.46 6.76 -7.69
N SER A 120 14.27 7.56 -7.01
CA SER A 120 15.49 7.05 -6.36
C SER A 120 15.25 6.43 -4.98
N VAL A 121 14.01 6.41 -4.50
CA VAL A 121 13.61 5.88 -3.20
C VAL A 121 12.20 5.28 -3.28
N PRO A 122 11.86 4.33 -2.39
CA PRO A 122 10.49 3.84 -2.25
C PRO A 122 9.52 4.98 -1.95
N PRO A 123 8.46 5.16 -2.76
CA PRO A 123 7.61 6.34 -2.69
C PRO A 123 6.58 6.32 -1.57
N ASN A 124 6.21 5.14 -1.04
CA ASN A 124 5.17 4.98 0.00
C ASN A 124 3.95 5.87 -0.27
N ALA A 125 3.39 5.76 -1.48
CA ALA A 125 2.37 6.67 -1.98
C ALA A 125 1.00 6.43 -1.32
N ILE A 126 0.31 7.51 -0.95
CA ILE A 126 -0.97 7.49 -0.24
C ILE A 126 -2.02 8.38 -0.93
N PHE A 127 -3.29 7.97 -0.88
CA PHE A 127 -4.39 8.74 -1.46
C PHE A 127 -4.82 9.90 -0.55
N SER A 128 -5.16 11.04 -1.15
CA SER A 128 -6.01 12.02 -0.47
C SER A 128 -7.39 11.43 -0.17
N PRO A 129 -8.14 11.99 0.80
CA PRO A 129 -9.45 11.48 1.19
C PRO A 129 -10.49 11.38 0.06
N ASP A 130 -10.40 12.27 -0.93
CA ASP A 130 -11.24 12.31 -2.14
C ASP A 130 -10.64 11.54 -3.33
N ALA A 131 -9.51 10.87 -3.11
CA ALA A 131 -8.71 10.15 -4.09
C ALA A 131 -8.25 10.99 -5.30
N ALA A 132 -8.35 12.32 -5.28
CA ALA A 132 -7.94 13.18 -6.39
C ALA A 132 -6.42 13.41 -6.42
N LEU A 133 -5.78 13.39 -5.24
CA LEU A 133 -4.36 13.61 -5.07
C LEU A 133 -3.67 12.35 -4.52
N ILE A 134 -2.38 12.24 -4.81
CA ILE A 134 -1.50 11.22 -4.23
C ILE A 134 -0.31 11.93 -3.61
N ALA A 135 -0.08 11.74 -2.31
CA ALA A 135 1.15 12.16 -1.67
C ALA A 135 2.17 11.02 -1.75
N TYR A 136 3.42 11.34 -2.02
CA TYR A 136 4.49 10.34 -2.10
C TYR A 136 5.84 10.94 -1.69
N LEU A 137 6.79 10.07 -1.38
CA LEU A 137 8.17 10.41 -1.08
C LEU A 137 9.00 10.37 -2.36
N ALA A 138 9.83 11.38 -2.55
CA ALA A 138 10.91 11.33 -3.53
C ALA A 138 12.14 12.06 -2.96
N VAL A 139 13.27 11.95 -3.63
CA VAL A 139 14.46 12.70 -3.25
C VAL A 139 14.35 14.16 -3.70
N ASP A 140 14.94 15.07 -2.95
CA ASP A 140 15.09 16.45 -3.39
C ASP A 140 16.01 16.51 -4.63
N PRO A 141 15.61 17.16 -5.74
CA PRO A 141 16.44 17.26 -6.94
C PRO A 141 17.78 17.99 -6.71
N VAL A 142 17.83 18.89 -5.73
CA VAL A 142 19.02 19.66 -5.36
C VAL A 142 19.84 18.94 -4.30
N ASN A 143 19.19 18.21 -3.39
CA ASN A 143 19.85 17.42 -2.36
C ASN A 143 19.34 15.97 -2.29
N PRO A 144 19.88 15.05 -3.11
CA PRO A 144 19.40 13.66 -3.19
C PRO A 144 19.49 12.85 -1.90
N SER A 145 20.19 13.36 -0.87
CA SER A 145 20.26 12.72 0.46
C SER A 145 19.00 12.93 1.30
N LEU A 146 18.14 13.89 0.93
CA LEU A 146 16.93 14.23 1.66
C LEU A 146 15.70 13.74 0.90
N ARG A 147 14.81 13.09 1.65
CA ARG A 147 13.47 12.75 1.15
C ARG A 147 12.55 13.94 1.39
N GLN A 148 11.70 14.23 0.42
CA GLN A 148 10.67 15.27 0.49
C GLN A 148 9.31 14.66 0.17
N ILE A 149 8.26 15.36 0.60
CA ILE A 149 6.89 15.04 0.23
C ILE A 149 6.58 15.75 -1.09
N PHE A 150 6.10 14.98 -2.04
CA PHE A 150 5.53 15.45 -3.28
C PHE A 150 4.04 15.09 -3.33
N VAL A 151 3.28 15.84 -4.12
CA VAL A 151 1.88 15.56 -4.40
C VAL A 151 1.69 15.52 -5.92
N LEU A 152 1.07 14.46 -6.40
CA LEU A 152 0.57 14.28 -7.75
C LEU A 152 -0.95 14.53 -7.76
N ASP A 153 -1.40 15.42 -8.63
CA ASP A 153 -2.81 15.51 -9.03
C ASP A 153 -3.09 14.45 -10.10
N ARG A 154 -3.97 13.49 -9.79
CA ARG A 154 -4.25 12.35 -10.68
C ARG A 154 -5.01 12.74 -11.94
N VAL A 155 -5.79 13.82 -11.89
CA VAL A 155 -6.66 14.24 -13.01
C VAL A 155 -5.91 15.23 -13.88
N ALA A 156 -5.20 16.17 -13.27
CA ALA A 156 -4.41 17.16 -14.01
C ALA A 156 -3.03 16.63 -14.42
N GLU A 157 -2.60 15.48 -13.87
CA GLU A 157 -1.27 14.89 -14.07
C GLU A 157 -0.12 15.86 -13.72
N THR A 158 -0.34 16.73 -12.74
CA THR A 158 0.67 17.71 -12.30
C THR A 158 1.27 17.31 -10.96
N MET A 159 2.58 17.52 -10.83
CA MET A 159 3.34 17.20 -9.61
C MET A 159 3.87 18.47 -8.96
N ARG A 160 3.89 18.50 -7.63
CA ARG A 160 4.55 19.57 -6.86
C ARG A 160 5.21 19.05 -5.59
N GLN A 161 6.35 19.62 -5.26
CA GLN A 161 7.01 19.43 -3.96
C GLN A 161 6.28 20.25 -2.89
N ILE A 162 6.03 19.64 -1.73
CA ILE A 162 5.33 20.28 -0.60
C ILE A 162 6.32 20.67 0.50
N THR A 163 7.33 19.85 0.74
CA THR A 163 8.31 20.09 1.80
C THR A 163 9.66 20.49 1.26
N PHE A 164 10.41 21.27 2.03
CA PHE A 164 11.78 21.70 1.72
C PHE A 164 12.63 21.54 2.97
N ILE A 165 12.60 20.35 3.58
CA ILE A 165 13.39 20.09 4.78
C ILE A 165 14.87 20.10 4.42
N THR A 166 15.71 20.60 5.32
CA THR A 166 17.18 20.66 5.16
C THR A 166 17.91 19.60 5.98
N GLU A 167 17.19 18.92 6.87
CA GLU A 167 17.67 17.88 7.76
C GLU A 167 16.52 16.98 8.23
N GLY A 168 16.86 15.83 8.82
CA GLY A 168 15.88 14.87 9.34
C GLY A 168 15.38 13.85 8.31
N ALA A 169 14.34 13.11 8.68
CA ALA A 169 13.74 12.08 7.84
C ALA A 169 12.21 12.10 7.98
N ILE A 170 11.52 11.80 6.88
CA ILE A 170 10.07 11.58 6.87
C ILE A 170 9.84 10.08 7.07
N SER A 171 9.13 9.73 8.13
CA SER A 171 8.86 8.33 8.49
C SER A 171 7.46 7.86 8.08
N ALA A 172 6.52 8.79 7.86
CA ALA A 172 5.14 8.48 7.52
C ALA A 172 4.50 9.61 6.73
N LEU A 173 3.51 9.25 5.90
CA LEU A 173 2.61 10.18 5.25
C LEU A 173 1.20 9.94 5.81
N GLN A 174 0.45 11.02 6.04
CA GLN A 174 -0.96 10.93 6.41
C GLN A 174 -1.69 12.19 5.95
N TRP A 175 -2.86 12.01 5.34
CA TRP A 175 -3.77 13.12 5.07
C TRP A 175 -4.66 13.39 6.29
N ALA A 176 -4.63 14.63 6.78
CA ALA A 176 -5.58 15.10 7.76
C ALA A 176 -6.91 15.45 7.07
N VAL A 177 -8.01 14.98 7.63
CA VAL A 177 -9.37 15.42 7.27
C VAL A 177 -9.90 16.26 8.42
N THR A 178 -10.24 17.51 8.16
CA THR A 178 -11.02 18.30 9.12
C THR A 178 -12.46 17.79 9.14
N PRO A 179 -13.07 17.53 10.32
CA PRO A 179 -14.49 17.24 10.40
C PRO A 179 -15.31 18.36 9.76
N PRO A 180 -16.49 18.05 9.19
CA PRO A 180 -17.43 19.11 8.82
C PRO A 180 -17.78 19.93 10.09
N SER A 181 -17.74 21.26 9.94
CA SER A 181 -18.04 22.25 10.98
C SER A 181 -19.50 22.21 11.41
#